data_AF-A0A1Q4ED91-F1
#
_entry.id   AF-A0A1Q4ED91-F1
#
_cell.length_a   1.000
_cell.length_b   1.000
_cell.length_c   1.000
_cell.angle_alpha   90.00
_cell.angle_beta   90.00
_cell.angle_gamma   90.00
#
_symmetry.space_group_name_H-M   'P 1'
#
loop_
_entity.id
_entity.type
_entity.pdbx_description
1 polymer ?
#
loop_
_entity_poly.entity_id
_entity_poly.type
_entity_poly.pdbx_seq_one_letter_code
_entity_poly.pdbx_strand_id
1 'polypeptide(L)'
;MAAENNALLQHALDLTFYGLPSSASVRLDFPIETGAIIPMPRATPSVRLGASYGGGEMAIRGLSIQPRRIEFDIENAPATLPLLVHILCGGRFIHGWVQVPGDVQVSIATSVQRIRFVGAGYWAVPLTQVEAEGKPAAKPAPAPAPAPAPAPAPSPSSSKPSPSPAPKPAPTTAPEPRSSTPTPTPAA
;
A
#
# COMPACT_ATOMS: atom_id res chain seq x y z
N MET A 1 23.66 5.86 -32.56
CA MET A 1 23.58 6.11 -31.12
C MET A 1 22.19 5.69 -30.66
N ALA A 2 22.07 4.52 -30.05
CA ALA A 2 20.80 4.07 -29.50
C ALA A 2 20.48 4.95 -28.30
N ALA A 3 19.31 5.58 -28.28
CA ALA A 3 18.79 6.21 -27.08
C ALA A 3 18.56 5.10 -26.07
N GLU A 4 19.40 5.01 -25.04
CA GLU A 4 19.12 4.18 -23.88
C GLU A 4 17.78 4.66 -23.31
N ASN A 5 16.74 3.87 -23.57
CA ASN A 5 15.42 4.07 -23.02
C ASN A 5 15.51 3.71 -21.53
N ASN A 6 16.08 4.62 -20.74
CA ASN A 6 16.33 4.43 -19.33
C ASN A 6 15.01 4.60 -18.58
N ALA A 7 14.16 3.58 -18.69
CA ALA A 7 12.87 3.54 -18.02
C ALA A 7 13.11 3.69 -16.52
N LEU A 8 12.53 4.73 -15.92
CA LEU A 8 12.62 4.92 -14.48
C LEU A 8 11.88 3.79 -13.79
N LEU A 9 12.60 2.98 -13.00
CA LEU A 9 12.05 1.87 -12.24
C LEU A 9 11.67 2.34 -10.83
N GLN A 10 10.58 1.78 -10.31
CA GLN A 10 10.16 2.06 -8.94
C GLN A 10 10.95 1.21 -7.95
N HIS A 11 11.53 1.86 -6.94
CA HIS A 11 12.24 1.21 -5.85
C HIS A 11 11.75 1.72 -4.49
N ALA A 12 12.08 0.96 -3.44
CA ALA A 12 11.83 1.33 -2.06
C ALA A 12 13.16 1.39 -1.30
N LEU A 13 13.34 2.48 -0.54
CA LEU A 13 14.44 2.68 0.40
C LEU A 13 13.88 2.61 1.82
N ASP A 14 14.42 1.71 2.62
CA ASP A 14 14.14 1.63 4.04
C ASP A 14 15.28 2.27 4.81
N LEU A 15 15.03 3.46 5.33
CA LEU A 15 15.96 4.20 6.18
C LEU A 15 15.54 4.03 7.63
N THR A 16 16.49 3.80 8.53
CA THR A 16 16.24 3.76 9.97
C THR A 16 17.24 4.63 10.69
N PHE A 17 16.74 5.57 11.48
CA PHE A 17 17.55 6.44 12.33
C PHE A 17 17.49 5.93 13.77
N TYR A 18 18.66 5.77 14.39
CA TYR A 18 18.80 5.32 15.77
C TYR A 18 19.46 6.40 16.62
N GLY A 19 18.93 6.60 17.82
CA GLY A 19 19.50 7.56 18.78
C GLY A 19 19.35 9.01 18.35
N LEU A 20 18.23 9.37 17.70
CA LEU A 20 17.92 10.78 17.42
C LEU A 20 17.79 11.55 18.74
N PRO A 21 18.35 12.77 18.84
CA PRO A 21 18.11 13.63 19.99
C PRO A 21 16.63 14.01 20.08
N SER A 22 16.20 14.48 21.26
CA SER A 22 14.80 14.84 21.52
C SER A 22 14.27 15.88 20.53
N SER A 23 15.10 16.79 20.03
CA SER A 23 14.78 17.64 18.88
C SER A 23 15.82 17.40 17.79
N ALA A 24 15.35 17.05 16.59
CA ALA A 24 16.21 16.69 15.47
C ALA A 24 15.65 17.19 14.14
N SER A 25 16.54 17.73 13.30
CA SER A 25 16.25 17.99 11.89
C SER A 25 16.94 16.93 11.04
N VAL A 26 16.19 16.29 10.16
CA VAL A 26 16.70 15.26 9.26
C VAL A 26 16.43 15.68 7.83
N ARG A 27 17.46 15.61 7.00
CA ARG A 27 17.36 15.93 5.58
C ARG A 27 18.02 14.85 4.72
N LEU A 28 17.31 14.44 3.68
CA LEU A 28 17.76 13.48 2.68
C LEU A 28 17.73 14.16 1.32
N ASP A 29 18.86 14.19 0.61
CA ASP A 29 18.97 14.74 -0.74
C ASP A 29 19.39 13.67 -1.75
N PHE A 30 18.76 13.72 -2.92
CA PHE A 30 19.10 12.90 -4.09
C PHE A 30 19.70 13.81 -5.18
N PRO A 31 20.97 13.60 -5.57
CA PRO A 31 21.58 14.43 -6.60
C PRO A 31 20.96 14.19 -7.98
N ILE A 32 21.14 15.18 -8.85
CA ILE A 32 20.56 15.17 -10.20
C ILE A 32 21.08 13.98 -11.02
N GLU A 33 22.35 13.70 -10.87
CA GLU A 33 23.12 12.67 -11.59
C GLU A 33 22.62 11.25 -11.32
N THR A 34 22.04 11.01 -10.14
CA THR A 34 21.48 9.70 -9.79
C THR A 34 20.24 9.35 -10.62
N GLY A 35 19.58 10.35 -11.22
CA GLY A 35 18.29 10.17 -11.88
C GLY A 35 17.18 9.73 -10.92
N ALA A 36 17.43 9.75 -9.60
CA ALA A 36 16.47 9.40 -8.58
C ALA A 36 15.51 10.56 -8.36
N ILE A 37 14.21 10.27 -8.38
CA ILE A 37 13.15 11.22 -8.03
C ILE A 37 12.13 10.54 -7.14
N ILE A 38 11.60 11.28 -6.18
CA ILE A 38 10.43 10.87 -5.41
C ILE A 38 9.21 11.16 -6.30
N PRO A 39 8.41 10.15 -6.66
CA PRO A 39 7.24 10.37 -7.48
C PRO A 39 6.25 11.24 -6.67
N MET A 40 5.67 12.28 -7.29
CA MET A 40 4.60 13.08 -6.68
C MET A 40 3.16 12.78 -7.17
N PRO A 41 2.84 11.67 -7.86
CA PRO A 41 1.48 11.41 -8.32
C PRO A 41 0.56 11.15 -7.13
N ARG A 42 -0.71 11.53 -7.28
CA ARG A 42 -1.72 11.52 -6.20
C ARG A 42 -2.16 10.15 -5.70
N ALA A 43 -1.72 9.05 -6.34
CA ALA A 43 -2.30 7.72 -6.14
C ALA A 43 -1.49 6.80 -5.22
N THR A 44 -0.23 7.12 -4.90
CA THR A 44 0.63 6.26 -4.07
C THR A 44 1.42 7.09 -3.06
N PRO A 45 1.44 6.70 -1.78
CA PRO A 45 2.25 7.40 -0.78
C PRO A 45 3.73 7.17 -1.07
N SER A 46 4.46 8.24 -1.36
CA SER A 46 5.88 8.16 -1.71
C SER A 46 6.80 8.15 -0.49
N VAL A 47 6.27 8.51 0.68
CA VAL A 47 7.01 8.58 1.94
C VAL A 47 6.12 8.05 3.06
N ARG A 48 6.68 7.22 3.94
CA ARG A 48 6.05 6.79 5.19
C ARG A 48 7.06 6.94 6.33
N LEU A 49 6.71 7.76 7.31
CA LEU A 49 7.43 7.86 8.57
C LEU A 49 6.75 6.95 9.60
N GLY A 50 7.52 6.11 10.27
CA GLY A 50 7.07 5.30 11.40
C GLY A 50 7.90 5.60 12.65
N ALA A 51 7.49 5.04 13.78
CA ALA A 51 8.18 5.20 15.04
C ALA A 51 8.02 3.94 15.89
N SER A 52 9.07 3.56 16.62
CA SER A 52 9.01 2.51 17.63
C SER A 52 9.18 3.14 19.00
N TYR A 53 8.16 3.04 19.85
CA TYR A 53 8.13 3.65 21.17
C TYR A 53 8.27 2.60 22.28
N GLY A 54 8.99 2.97 23.34
CA GLY A 54 8.79 2.39 24.68
C GLY A 54 7.75 3.15 25.53
N GLY A 55 7.40 4.38 25.11
CA GLY A 55 6.43 5.31 25.73
C GLY A 55 6.64 6.75 25.21
N GLY A 56 5.65 7.64 25.36
CA GLY A 56 5.72 9.06 24.99
C GLY A 56 5.05 9.44 23.65
N GLU A 57 4.94 10.74 23.39
CA GLU A 57 4.43 11.31 22.14
C GLU A 57 5.59 11.75 21.23
N MET A 58 5.44 11.66 19.92
CA MET A 58 6.33 12.29 18.92
C MET A 58 5.54 13.35 18.17
N ALA A 59 6.17 14.48 17.90
CA ALA A 59 5.60 15.52 17.04
C ALA A 59 6.50 15.78 15.84
N ILE A 60 5.89 16.01 14.68
CA ILE A 60 6.58 16.53 13.49
C ILE A 60 6.24 18.01 13.42
N ARG A 61 7.26 18.87 13.54
CA ARG A 61 7.13 20.33 13.48
C ARG A 61 7.09 20.85 12.05
N GLY A 62 7.90 20.24 11.19
CA GLY A 62 8.02 20.56 9.78
C GLY A 62 8.17 19.31 8.95
N LEU A 63 7.54 19.27 7.79
CA LEU A 63 7.74 18.25 6.77
C LEU A 63 7.70 18.92 5.40
N SER A 64 8.79 18.79 4.67
CA SER A 64 8.94 19.27 3.31
C SER A 64 9.35 18.10 2.42
N ILE A 65 8.57 17.87 1.37
CA ILE A 65 8.84 16.83 0.38
C ILE A 65 8.92 17.50 -0.98
N GLN A 66 10.08 17.35 -1.61
CA GLN A 66 10.40 17.82 -2.95
C GLN A 66 10.79 16.61 -3.80
N PRO A 67 10.79 16.69 -5.14
CA PRO A 67 11.16 15.56 -5.99
C PRO A 67 12.52 14.93 -5.67
N ARG A 68 13.42 15.66 -5.01
CA ARG A 68 14.79 15.21 -4.70
C ARG A 68 15.23 15.51 -3.27
N ARG A 69 14.31 15.94 -2.42
CA ARG A 69 14.60 16.27 -1.03
C ARG A 69 13.46 15.86 -0.13
N ILE A 70 13.79 15.25 0.99
CA ILE A 70 12.88 15.10 2.12
C ILE A 70 13.55 15.78 3.30
N GLU A 71 12.82 16.64 3.98
CA GLU A 71 13.29 17.34 5.16
C GLU A 71 12.18 17.35 6.19
N PHE A 72 12.51 17.01 7.43
CA PHE A 72 11.56 17.05 8.52
C PHE A 72 12.23 17.37 9.85
N ASP A 73 11.47 18.05 10.70
CA ASP A 73 11.85 18.41 12.05
C ASP A 73 10.97 17.65 13.03
N ILE A 74 11.60 16.96 13.97
CA ILE A 74 10.93 16.12 14.97
C ILE A 74 11.20 16.67 16.36
N GLU A 75 10.18 16.58 17.19
CA GLU A 75 10.26 16.71 18.63
C GLU A 75 9.86 15.40 19.32
N ASN A 76 10.50 15.16 20.46
CA ASN A 76 10.40 13.94 21.24
C ASN A 76 10.70 12.70 20.38
N ALA A 77 11.84 12.71 19.68
CA ALA A 77 12.21 11.65 18.77
C ALA A 77 12.24 10.27 19.46
N PRO A 78 11.68 9.22 18.84
CA PRO A 78 11.72 7.87 19.37
C PRO A 78 13.15 7.30 19.34
N ALA A 79 13.38 6.23 20.10
CA ALA A 79 14.66 5.51 20.07
C ALA A 79 15.03 4.99 18.68
N THR A 80 14.01 4.66 17.87
CA THR A 80 14.17 4.23 16.47
C THR A 80 13.08 4.83 15.61
N LEU A 81 13.50 5.48 14.53
CA LEU A 81 12.63 6.14 13.56
C LEU A 81 12.82 5.52 12.16
N PRO A 82 11.95 4.59 11.74
CA PRO A 82 11.93 4.10 10.37
C PRO A 82 11.29 5.12 9.40
N LEU A 83 11.88 5.22 8.21
CA LEU A 83 11.45 6.05 7.10
C LEU A 83 11.50 5.20 5.83
N LEU A 84 10.35 4.93 5.24
CA LEU A 84 10.25 4.28 3.93
C LEU A 84 10.07 5.35 2.85
N VAL A 85 10.92 5.32 1.83
CA VAL A 85 10.84 6.23 0.68
C VAL A 85 10.71 5.42 -0.60
N HIS A 86 9.64 5.67 -1.35
CA HIS A 86 9.51 5.19 -2.72
C HIS A 86 10.13 6.20 -3.68
N ILE A 87 10.88 5.68 -4.64
CA ILE A 87 11.62 6.48 -5.61
C ILE A 87 11.46 5.87 -7.01
N LEU A 88 11.71 6.69 -8.01
CA LEU A 88 11.92 6.31 -9.39
C LEU A 88 13.39 6.52 -9.74
N CYS A 89 14.09 5.49 -10.21
CA CYS A 89 15.51 5.58 -10.58
C CYS A 89 15.78 4.68 -11.80
N GLY A 90 16.53 5.18 -12.78
CA GLY A 90 17.02 4.39 -13.92
C GLY A 90 18.39 3.77 -13.69
N GLY A 91 19.07 4.13 -12.60
CA GLY A 91 20.41 3.66 -12.27
C GLY A 91 20.43 2.28 -11.60
N ARG A 92 21.56 1.57 -11.75
CA ARG A 92 21.86 0.36 -10.97
C ARG A 92 22.20 0.63 -9.50
N PHE A 93 22.53 1.88 -9.21
CA PHE A 93 22.83 2.37 -7.87
C PHE A 93 22.04 3.63 -7.63
N ILE A 94 21.64 3.80 -6.38
CA ILE A 94 21.19 5.07 -5.86
C ILE A 94 22.17 5.56 -4.82
N HIS A 95 22.39 6.86 -4.83
CA HIS A 95 23.20 7.55 -3.87
C HIS A 95 22.56 8.86 -3.47
N GLY A 96 23.01 9.41 -2.35
CA GLY A 96 22.47 10.64 -1.82
C GLY A 96 23.31 11.18 -0.68
N TRP A 97 22.83 12.29 -0.14
CA TRP A 97 23.34 12.86 1.09
C TRP A 97 22.28 12.71 2.18
N VAL A 98 22.71 12.34 3.38
CA VAL A 98 21.88 12.44 4.57
C VAL A 98 22.52 13.41 5.54
N GLN A 99 21.70 14.29 6.10
CA GLN A 99 22.08 15.21 7.16
C GLN A 99 21.24 14.87 8.39
N VAL A 100 21.92 14.50 9.46
CA VAL A 100 21.38 14.16 10.77
C VAL A 100 22.26 14.81 11.85
N PRO A 101 21.72 15.11 13.04
CA PRO A 101 22.51 15.67 14.13
C PRO A 101 23.45 14.64 14.76
N GLY A 102 24.66 15.07 15.14
CA GLY A 102 25.57 14.33 16.02
C GLY A 102 25.90 12.90 15.58
N ASP A 103 25.89 11.99 16.56
CA ASP A 103 26.27 10.57 16.41
C ASP A 103 25.09 9.65 16.07
N VAL A 104 24.07 10.19 15.38
CA VAL A 104 22.91 9.38 14.96
C VAL A 104 23.37 8.26 14.04
N GLN A 105 23.06 7.02 14.41
CA GLN A 105 23.32 5.89 13.54
C GLN A 105 22.22 5.79 12.49
N VAL A 106 22.61 5.72 11.22
CA VAL A 106 21.72 5.61 10.07
C VAL A 106 21.91 4.25 9.42
N SER A 107 20.80 3.54 9.17
CA SER A 107 20.76 2.33 8.35
C SER A 107 19.98 2.63 7.09
N ILE A 108 20.55 2.38 5.92
CA ILE A 108 19.85 2.52 4.63
C ILE A 108 19.83 1.15 3.96
N ALA A 109 18.65 0.69 3.57
CA ALA A 109 18.45 -0.61 2.99
C ALA A 109 17.62 -0.56 1.71
N THR A 110 18.01 -1.38 0.75
CA THR A 110 17.25 -1.74 -0.44
C THR A 110 16.89 -3.23 -0.36
N SER A 111 16.22 -3.76 -1.39
CA SER A 111 16.04 -5.21 -1.56
C SER A 111 17.36 -5.98 -1.72
N VAL A 112 18.46 -5.30 -2.07
CA VAL A 112 19.75 -5.92 -2.40
C VAL A 112 20.75 -5.80 -1.24
N GLN A 113 20.84 -4.62 -0.63
CA GLN A 113 21.90 -4.32 0.32
C GLN A 113 21.43 -3.40 1.43
N ARG A 114 22.03 -3.55 2.60
CA ARG A 114 21.93 -2.63 3.73
C ARG A 114 23.31 -2.09 4.08
N ILE A 115 23.39 -0.78 4.30
CA ILE A 115 24.58 -0.09 4.82
C ILE A 115 24.25 0.59 6.14
N ARG A 116 25.27 0.80 6.97
CA ARG A 116 25.15 1.53 8.24
C ARG A 116 26.32 2.47 8.43
N PHE A 117 26.05 3.65 8.95
CA PHE A 117 27.05 4.66 9.27
C PHE A 117 26.54 5.56 10.39
N VAL A 118 27.40 6.44 10.90
CA VAL A 118 27.12 7.35 12.01
C VAL A 118 27.28 8.79 11.54
N GLY A 119 26.32 9.65 11.88
CA GLY A 119 26.30 11.05 11.53
C GLY A 119 25.86 11.34 10.09
N ALA A 120 26.06 12.60 9.68
CA ALA A 120 25.79 13.04 8.32
C ALA A 120 26.80 12.43 7.33
N GLY A 121 26.36 12.16 6.10
CA GLY A 121 27.27 11.61 5.10
C GLY A 121 26.65 11.28 3.77
N TYR A 122 27.56 11.02 2.82
CA TYR A 122 27.24 10.46 1.52
C TYR A 122 27.02 8.95 1.64
N TRP A 123 26.06 8.44 0.90
CA TRP A 123 25.75 7.02 0.86
C TRP A 123 25.45 6.56 -0.55
N ALA A 124 25.70 5.28 -0.83
CA ALA A 124 25.36 4.64 -2.08
C ALA A 124 24.97 3.18 -1.84
N VAL A 125 23.89 2.73 -2.48
CA VAL A 125 23.39 1.35 -2.40
C VAL A 125 22.92 0.84 -3.77
N PRO A 126 23.14 -0.44 -4.08
CA PRO A 126 22.66 -1.05 -5.31
C PRO A 126 21.14 -1.20 -5.30
N LEU A 127 20.57 -1.13 -6.50
CA LEU A 127 19.16 -1.37 -6.79
C LEU A 127 19.02 -2.62 -7.65
N THR A 128 17.96 -3.40 -7.40
CA THR A 128 17.59 -4.49 -8.29
C THR A 128 17.04 -3.88 -9.58
N GLN A 129 17.71 -4.09 -10.70
CA GLN A 129 17.08 -3.88 -12.00
C GLN A 129 16.09 -5.02 -12.17
N VAL A 130 14.80 -4.74 -12.00
CA VAL A 130 13.81 -5.59 -12.65
C VAL A 130 13.97 -5.20 -14.11
N GLU A 131 14.74 -5.98 -14.86
CA GLU A 131 14.57 -5.99 -16.31
C GLU A 131 13.06 -6.11 -16.48
N ALA A 132 12.42 -5.07 -17.02
CA ALA A 132 11.12 -5.25 -17.60
C ALA A 132 11.39 -6.29 -18.67
N GLU A 133 11.22 -7.58 -18.31
CA GLU A 133 11.35 -8.69 -19.23
C GLU A 133 10.47 -8.25 -20.38
N GLY A 134 11.13 -7.91 -21.49
CA GLY A 134 10.59 -8.17 -22.79
C GLY A 134 10.40 -9.67 -22.84
N LYS A 135 9.40 -10.16 -22.11
CA LYS A 135 8.68 -11.35 -22.50
C LYS A 135 8.31 -11.02 -23.94
N PRO A 136 8.83 -11.73 -24.96
CA PRO A 136 8.18 -11.69 -26.25
C PRO A 136 6.74 -12.02 -25.88
N ALA A 137 5.82 -11.07 -26.06
CA ALA A 137 4.41 -11.31 -25.78
C ALA A 137 4.11 -12.62 -26.50
N ALA A 138 3.93 -13.69 -25.73
CA ALA A 138 3.63 -14.99 -26.30
C ALA A 138 2.45 -14.70 -27.21
N LYS A 139 2.63 -14.94 -28.51
CA LYS A 139 1.58 -14.81 -29.52
C LYS A 139 0.28 -15.27 -28.85
N PRO A 140 -0.75 -14.42 -28.74
CA PRO A 140 -1.97 -14.79 -28.04
C PRO A 140 -2.36 -16.20 -28.48
N ALA A 141 -2.47 -17.12 -27.52
CA ALA A 141 -2.88 -18.48 -27.84
C ALA A 141 -4.14 -18.38 -28.70
N PRO A 142 -4.24 -19.12 -29.83
CA PRO A 142 -5.41 -19.07 -30.68
C PRO A 142 -6.66 -19.18 -29.82
N ALA A 143 -7.61 -18.27 -30.01
CA ALA A 143 -8.85 -18.26 -29.25
C ALA A 143 -9.43 -19.69 -29.23
N PRO A 144 -9.86 -20.21 -28.07
CA PRO A 144 -10.47 -21.52 -27.98
C PRO A 144 -11.56 -21.65 -29.04
N ALA A 145 -11.53 -22.73 -29.81
CA ALA A 145 -12.55 -22.99 -30.82
C ALA A 145 -13.94 -22.86 -30.17
N PRO A 146 -14.91 -22.19 -30.83
CA PRO A 146 -16.26 -22.05 -30.30
C PRO A 146 -16.80 -23.40 -29.86
N ALA A 147 -17.31 -23.47 -28.62
CA ALA A 147 -17.91 -24.69 -28.10
C ALA A 147 -19.01 -25.18 -29.07
N PRO A 148 -19.10 -26.50 -29.33
CA PRO A 148 -20.15 -27.04 -30.18
C PRO A 148 -21.53 -26.56 -29.72
N ALA A 149 -22.35 -26.11 -30.67
CA ALA A 149 -23.70 -25.66 -30.39
C ALA A 149 -24.48 -26.77 -29.63
N PRO A 150 -25.22 -26.42 -28.55
CA PRO A 150 -26.03 -27.39 -27.82
C PRO A 150 -26.98 -28.15 -28.76
N ALA A 151 -27.05 -29.47 -28.57
CA ALA A 151 -27.97 -30.32 -29.31
C ALA A 151 -29.43 -29.84 -29.13
N PRO A 152 -30.27 -29.90 -30.18
CA PRO A 152 -31.67 -29.52 -30.09
C PRO A 152 -32.39 -30.25 -28.95
N ALA A 153 -33.11 -29.49 -28.13
CA ALA A 153 -33.89 -30.04 -27.02
C ALA A 153 -34.97 -31.02 -27.54
N PRO A 154 -35.24 -32.13 -26.83
CA PRO A 154 -36.28 -33.07 -27.20
C PRO A 154 -37.67 -32.40 -27.20
N SER A 155 -38.45 -32.71 -28.22
CA SER A 155 -39.83 -32.25 -28.42
C SER A 155 -40.71 -32.57 -27.20
N PRO A 156 -41.54 -31.62 -26.72
CA PRO A 156 -42.39 -31.84 -25.56
C PRO A 156 -43.45 -32.91 -25.85
N SER A 157 -43.36 -34.03 -25.14
CA SER A 157 -44.41 -35.04 -25.07
C SER A 157 -45.60 -34.46 -24.31
N SER A 158 -46.73 -34.33 -25.00
CA SER A 158 -47.98 -33.82 -24.46
C SER A 158 -48.59 -34.81 -23.45
N SER A 159 -48.32 -34.63 -22.17
CA SER A 159 -49.10 -35.29 -21.11
C SER A 159 -50.35 -34.47 -20.82
N LYS A 160 -51.49 -35.02 -21.23
CA LYS A 160 -52.86 -34.58 -20.94
C LYS A 160 -53.05 -34.30 -19.43
N PRO A 161 -53.59 -33.13 -19.03
CA PRO A 161 -53.85 -32.86 -17.61
C PRO A 161 -55.01 -33.71 -17.08
N SER A 162 -54.80 -34.35 -15.93
CA SER A 162 -55.84 -35.01 -15.13
C SER A 162 -56.65 -33.95 -14.37
N PRO A 163 -57.99 -34.09 -14.24
CA PRO A 163 -58.84 -33.07 -13.65
C PRO A 163 -58.62 -32.86 -12.15
N SER A 164 -58.82 -31.60 -11.77
CA SER A 164 -58.62 -30.96 -10.47
C SER A 164 -59.50 -31.57 -9.34
N PRO A 165 -58.93 -31.91 -8.17
CA PRO A 165 -59.72 -32.20 -6.97
C PRO A 165 -60.38 -30.93 -6.42
N ALA A 166 -61.61 -31.10 -5.90
CA ALA A 166 -62.47 -30.05 -5.36
C ALA A 166 -61.89 -29.36 -4.10
N PRO A 167 -62.20 -28.06 -3.88
CA PRO A 167 -61.69 -27.31 -2.74
C PRO A 167 -62.27 -27.79 -1.41
N LYS A 168 -61.39 -27.94 -0.41
CA LYS A 168 -61.75 -28.29 0.97
C LYS A 168 -62.11 -27.00 1.76
N PRO A 169 -63.17 -27.00 2.59
CA PRO A 169 -63.65 -25.81 3.28
C PRO A 169 -62.66 -25.19 4.26
N ALA A 170 -62.73 -23.86 4.37
CA ALA A 170 -61.94 -23.02 5.26
C ALA A 170 -62.35 -23.17 6.73
N PRO A 171 -61.39 -23.30 7.67
CA PRO A 171 -61.65 -23.07 9.08
C PRO A 171 -61.41 -21.62 9.49
N THR A 172 -62.37 -21.16 10.29
CA THR A 172 -62.61 -19.84 10.86
C THR A 172 -61.56 -19.41 11.90
N THR A 173 -61.41 -18.08 11.96
CA THR A 173 -60.62 -17.18 12.81
C THR A 173 -60.40 -17.57 14.28
N ALA A 174 -59.26 -17.11 14.82
CA ALA A 174 -59.19 -16.61 16.20
C ALA A 174 -58.23 -15.40 16.27
N PRO A 175 -58.69 -14.22 16.73
CA PRO A 175 -57.83 -13.09 17.07
C PRO A 175 -57.39 -13.19 18.54
N GLU A 176 -56.10 -12.98 18.83
CA GLU A 176 -55.65 -12.82 20.22
C GLU A 176 -54.77 -11.58 20.46
N PRO A 177 -54.77 -11.08 21.71
CA PRO A 177 -54.87 -9.65 22.01
C PRO A 177 -53.56 -8.95 22.39
N ARG A 178 -53.74 -7.65 22.64
CA ARG A 178 -52.79 -6.55 22.82
C ARG A 178 -51.89 -6.70 24.05
N SER A 179 -50.62 -6.33 23.89
CA SER A 179 -49.65 -6.10 24.96
C SER A 179 -50.09 -4.99 25.91
N SER A 180 -50.04 -5.26 27.22
CA SER A 180 -50.19 -4.28 28.29
C SER A 180 -48.84 -3.98 28.95
N THR A 181 -48.42 -2.73 28.83
CA THR A 181 -47.52 -1.96 29.71
C THR A 181 -48.44 -1.04 30.55
N PRO A 182 -48.08 -0.38 31.68
CA PRO A 182 -46.91 -0.42 32.58
C PRO A 182 -47.29 -0.50 34.09
N THR A 183 -46.32 -0.43 35.01
CA THR A 183 -46.48 0.26 36.31
C THR A 183 -45.10 0.69 36.86
N PRO A 184 -44.82 1.99 37.04
CA PRO A 184 -43.67 2.45 37.82
C PRO A 184 -44.06 2.60 39.31
N THR A 185 -43.17 2.10 40.18
CA THR A 185 -43.22 2.22 41.64
C THR A 185 -42.78 3.63 42.09
N PRO A 186 -43.47 4.29 43.03
CA PRO A 186 -42.99 5.52 43.65
C PRO A 186 -41.97 5.24 44.75
N ALA A 187 -40.90 6.03 44.76
CA ALA A 187 -39.90 6.08 45.82
C ALA A 187 -40.42 6.86 47.04
N ALA A 188 -40.02 6.40 48.23
CA ALA A 188 -40.15 7.11 49.51
C ALA A 188 -38.96 8.06 49.71
#